data_AF-A0A5S4F3T8-F1
#
_entry.id   AF-A0A5S4F3T8-F1
#
_cell.length_a   1.000
_cell.length_b   1.000
_cell.length_c   1.000
_cell.angle_alpha   90.00
_cell.angle_beta   90.00
_cell.angle_gamma   90.00
#
_symmetry.space_group_name_H-M   'P 1'
#
loop_
_entity.id
_entity.type
_entity.pdbx_description
1 polymer ?
#
loop_
_entity_poly.entity_id
_entity_poly.type
_entity_poly.pdbx_seq_one_letter_code
_entity_poly.pdbx_strand_id
1 'polypeptide(L)' 'MLGRWDAGHQEAWRVLTDLSPQAAEVCWYGLRAWIEPGFKRLKRGGWPYGHTPVWTIPRAQRRWLAIALATGWLLSVGG' A
#
# COMPACT_ATOMS: atom_id res chain seq x y z
N MET A 1 10.64 4.62 -19.22
CA MET A 1 9.53 3.65 -19.30
C MET A 1 10.13 2.27 -19.36
N LEU A 2 9.59 1.32 -18.57
CA LEU A 2 10.05 -0.06 -18.51
C LEU A 2 8.92 -1.01 -18.93
N GLY A 3 9.28 -2.10 -19.60
CA GLY A 3 8.33 -3.08 -20.11
C GLY A 3 8.68 -4.49 -19.64
N ARG A 4 7.67 -5.28 -19.27
CA ARG A 4 7.85 -6.71 -18.97
C ARG A 4 6.67 -7.52 -19.47
N TRP A 5 6.97 -8.65 -20.10
CA TRP A 5 5.96 -9.61 -20.53
C TRP A 5 6.46 -11.01 -20.23
N ASP A 6 5.89 -11.62 -19.19
CA ASP A 6 6.19 -13.00 -18.82
C ASP A 6 5.05 -13.94 -19.23
N ALA A 7 5.37 -15.23 -19.32
CA ALA A 7 4.41 -16.28 -19.61
C ALA A 7 3.25 -16.28 -18.60
N GLY A 8 2.02 -16.44 -19.09
CA GLY A 8 0.80 -16.41 -18.26
C GLY A 8 0.12 -15.04 -18.15
N HIS A 9 0.75 -13.96 -18.62
CA HIS A 9 0.13 -12.64 -18.69
C HIS A 9 -0.45 -12.35 -20.08
N GLN A 10 -1.73 -11.95 -20.13
CA GLN A 10 -2.42 -11.58 -21.37
C GLN A 10 -1.86 -10.28 -21.98
N GLU A 11 -1.31 -9.39 -21.15
CA GLU A 11 -0.77 -8.10 -21.56
C GLU A 11 0.57 -7.83 -20.87
N ALA A 12 1.43 -7.06 -21.55
CA ALA A 12 2.70 -6.61 -21.01
C ALA A 12 2.49 -5.50 -19.97
N TRP A 13 3.22 -5.56 -18.87
CA TRP A 13 3.32 -4.45 -17.94
C TRP A 13 4.16 -3.34 -18.56
N ARG A 14 3.66 -2.11 -18.41
CA ARG A 14 4.29 -0.89 -18.89
C ARG A 14 4.37 0.09 -17.73
N VAL A 15 5.55 0.24 -17.15
CA VAL A 15 5.76 1.07 -15.95
C VAL A 15 6.46 2.36 -16.34
N LEU A 16 5.84 3.50 -15.99
CA LEU A 16 6.47 4.81 -16.08
C LEU A 16 7.16 5.11 -14.75
N THR A 17 8.44 5.45 -14.83
CA THR A 17 9.29 5.77 -13.68
C THR A 17 10.31 6.82 -14.11
N ASP A 18 10.74 7.62 -13.14
CA ASP A 18 11.83 8.58 -13.20
C ASP A 18 13.22 7.93 -13.07
N LEU A 19 13.28 6.64 -12.70
CA LEU A 19 14.52 5.89 -12.64
C LEU A 19 15.04 5.54 -14.04
N SER A 20 16.38 5.52 -14.18
CA SER A 20 17.02 5.07 -15.40
C SER A 20 16.81 3.56 -15.60
N PRO A 21 16.82 3.07 -16.86
CA PRO A 21 16.61 1.65 -17.13
C PRO A 21 17.63 0.72 -16.46
N GLN A 22 18.84 1.20 -16.19
CA GLN A 22 19.90 0.44 -15.53
C GLN A 22 19.74 0.39 -14.00
N ALA A 23 18.87 1.23 -13.44
CA ALA A 23 18.66 1.36 -12.00
C ALA A 23 17.29 0.84 -11.55
N ALA A 24 16.49 0.26 -12.45
CA ALA A 24 15.13 -0.13 -12.15
C ALA A 24 14.69 -1.42 -12.83
N GLU A 25 13.87 -2.19 -12.11
CA GLU A 25 13.30 -3.44 -12.59
C GLU A 25 11.77 -3.38 -12.54
N VAL A 26 11.10 -3.82 -13.61
CA VAL A 26 9.63 -3.85 -13.68
C VAL A 26 9.04 -4.72 -12.57
N CYS A 27 9.76 -5.77 -12.16
CA CYS A 27 9.32 -6.69 -11.12
C CYS A 27 9.09 -6.01 -9.77
N TRP A 28 9.78 -4.91 -9.48
CA TRP A 28 9.60 -4.15 -8.25
C TRP A 28 8.20 -3.54 -8.15
N TYR A 29 7.58 -3.18 -9.28
CA TYR A 29 6.20 -2.72 -9.29
C TYR A 29 5.21 -3.82 -8.85
N GLY A 30 5.59 -5.09 -8.95
CA GLY A 30 4.82 -6.21 -8.39
C GLY A 30 4.65 -6.11 -6.87
N LEU A 31 5.60 -5.48 -6.16
CA LEU A 31 5.50 -5.24 -4.71
C LEU A 31 4.37 -4.27 -4.36
N ARG A 32 3.81 -3.52 -5.32
CA ARG A 32 2.68 -2.61 -5.07
C ARG A 32 1.50 -3.33 -4.42
N ALA A 33 1.26 -4.60 -4.75
CA ALA A 33 0.16 -5.37 -4.17
C ALA A 33 0.25 -5.53 -2.64
N TRP A 34 1.44 -5.38 -2.03
CA TRP A 34 1.62 -5.47 -0.58
C TRP A 34 0.81 -4.44 0.21
N ILE A 35 0.42 -3.31 -0.40
CA ILE A 35 -0.40 -2.30 0.29
C ILE A 35 -1.86 -2.76 0.48
N GLU A 36 -2.34 -3.70 -0.34
CA GLU A 36 -3.75 -4.11 -0.37
C GLU A 36 -4.19 -4.84 0.90
N PRO A 37 -3.44 -5.83 1.44
CA PRO A 37 -3.73 -6.41 2.75
C PRO A 37 -3.78 -5.36 3.88
N GLY A 38 -2.89 -4.36 3.83
CA GLY A 38 -2.88 -3.24 4.78
C GLY A 38 -4.20 -2.46 4.76
N PHE A 39 -4.68 -2.08 3.57
CA PHE A 39 -5.97 -1.41 3.40
C PHE A 39 -7.16 -2.26 3.87
N LYS A 40 -7.09 -3.59 3.66
CA LYS A 40 -8.14 -4.51 4.16
C LYS A 40 -8.19 -4.51 5.69
N ARG A 41 -7.04 -4.61 6.37
CA ARG A 41 -6.96 -4.56 7.84
C ARG A 41 -7.43 -3.20 8.38
N LEU A 42 -7.08 -2.11 7.71
CA LEU A 42 -7.47 -0.76 8.07
C LEU A 42 -8.98 -0.47 7.96
N LYS A 43 -9.72 -1.21 7.11
CA LYS A 43 -11.15 -0.97 6.89
C LYS A 43 -12.04 -1.96 7.61
N ARG A 44 -11.68 -3.24 7.63
CA ARG A 44 -12.56 -4.35 8.05
C ARG A 44 -11.94 -5.35 9.04
N GLY A 45 -10.62 -5.43 9.15
CA GLY A 45 -9.96 -6.58 9.79
C GLY A 45 -9.08 -6.32 11.01
N GLY A 46 -8.83 -5.06 11.37
CA GLY A 46 -7.99 -4.74 12.53
C GLY A 46 -8.31 -3.36 13.11
N TRP A 47 -8.26 -2.33 12.27
CA TRP A 47 -8.71 -0.99 12.65
C TRP A 47 -10.06 -0.74 12.00
N PRO A 48 -11.16 -0.52 12.73
CA PRO A 48 -12.47 -0.32 12.12
C PRO A 48 -12.63 1.14 11.68
N TYR A 49 -11.71 1.68 10.86
CA TYR A 49 -11.63 3.10 10.54
C TYR A 49 -12.94 3.70 10.03
N GLY A 50 -13.69 2.93 9.21
CA GLY A 50 -14.96 3.36 8.62
C GLY A 50 -16.21 3.15 9.51
N HIS A 51 -16.10 2.48 10.66
CA HIS A 51 -17.25 2.16 11.50
C HIS A 51 -17.60 3.27 12.50
N THR A 52 -16.70 4.21 12.75
CA THR A 52 -16.97 5.34 13.64
C THR A 52 -16.93 6.64 12.84
N PRO A 53 -18.02 7.42 12.80
CA PRO A 53 -18.06 8.69 12.08
C PRO A 53 -16.96 9.65 12.54
N VAL A 54 -16.44 10.43 11.60
CA VAL A 54 -15.51 11.53 11.87
C VAL A 54 -16.07 12.79 11.24
N TRP A 55 -16.45 13.76 12.09
CA TRP A 55 -17.19 14.95 11.67
C TRP A 55 -16.31 16.13 11.26
N THR A 56 -14.99 16.04 11.46
CA THR A 56 -14.06 17.14 11.22
C THR A 56 -12.72 16.61 10.69
N ILE A 57 -12.10 17.34 9.77
CA ILE A 57 -10.78 17.00 9.20
C ILE A 57 -9.70 16.81 10.29
N PRO A 58 -9.57 17.68 11.33
CA PRO A 58 -8.54 17.50 12.35
C PRO A 58 -8.67 16.19 13.15
N ARG A 59 -9.91 15.75 13.42
CA ARG A 59 -10.16 14.45 14.07
C ARG A 59 -9.79 13.28 13.16
N ALA A 60 -10.00 13.41 11.85
CA ALA A 60 -9.61 12.39 10.87
C ALA A 60 -8.09 12.27 10.81
N GLN A 61 -7.38 13.40 10.73
CA GLN A 61 -5.91 13.43 10.71
C GLN A 61 -5.30 12.77 11.95
N ARG A 62 -5.78 13.11 13.16
CA ARG A 62 -5.29 12.49 14.40
C ARG A 62 -5.56 10.98 14.46
N ARG A 63 -6.74 10.54 14.00
CA ARG A 63 -7.08 9.12 13.94
C ARG A 63 -6.15 8.38 12.96
N TRP A 64 -5.90 8.94 11.79
CA TRP A 64 -4.97 8.36 10.83
C TRP A 64 -3.56 8.21 11.39
N LEU A 65 -3.06 9.25 12.07
CA LEU A 65 -1.75 9.21 12.73
C LEU A 65 -1.68 8.10 13.78
N ALA A 66 -2.69 8.00 14.66
CA ALA A 66 -2.73 6.97 15.68
C ALA A 66 -2.73 5.55 15.08
N ILE A 67 -3.50 5.33 14.01
CA ILE A 67 -3.55 4.03 13.33
C ILE A 67 -2.22 3.71 12.63
N ALA A 68 -1.58 4.70 12.00
CA ALA A 68 -0.28 4.51 11.35
C ALA A 68 0.80 4.09 12.37
N LEU A 69 0.88 4.78 13.50
CA LEU A 69 1.82 4.47 14.58
C LEU A 69 1.54 3.08 15.19
N ALA A 70 0.27 2.76 15.48
CA ALA A 70 -0.10 1.47 16.04
C ALA A 70 0.18 0.32 15.06
N THR A 71 -0.06 0.53 13.77
CA THR A 71 0.25 -0.46 12.73
C THR A 71 1.77 -0.68 12.60
N GLY A 72 2.56 0.39 12.62
CA GLY A 72 4.02 0.29 12.60
C GLY A 72 4.58 -0.45 13.82
N TRP A 73 4.06 -0.13 15.01
CA TRP A 73 4.43 -0.83 16.24
C TRP A 73 4.08 -2.32 16.18
N LEU A 74 2.86 -2.67 15.74
CA LEU A 74 2.42 -4.06 15.63
C LEU A 74 3.33 -4.87 14.72
N LEU A 75 3.70 -4.29 13.56
CA LEU A 75 4.66 -4.91 12.64
C LEU A 75 6.06 -5.08 13.26
N SER A 76 6.50 -4.14 14.09
CA SER A 76 7.82 -4.20 14.74
C SER A 76 7.94 -5.32 15.78
N VAL A 77 6.82 -5.77 16.37
CA VAL A 77 6.79 -6.82 17.40
C VAL A 77 6.36 -8.19 16.87
N GLY A 78 6.13 -8.33 15.56
CA GLY A 78 5.82 -9.62 14.91
C GLY A 78 4.37 -9.81 14.45
N GLY A 79 3.50 -8.81 14.61
CA GLY A 79 2.13 -8.83 14.09
C GLY A 79 1.05 -9.28 15.05
#